data_AF-A0A523MM18-F1
#
_entry.id   AF-A0A523MM18-F1
#
_cell.length_a   1.000
_cell.length_b   1.000
_cell.length_c   1.000
_cell.angle_alpha   90.00
_cell.angle_beta   90.00
_cell.angle_gamma   90.00
#
_symmetry.space_group_name_H-M   'P 1'
#
loop_
_entity.id
_entity.type
_entity.pdbx_description
1 polymer ?
#
loop_
_entity_poly.entity_id
_entity_poly.type
_entity_poly.pdbx_seq_one_letter_code
_entity_poly.pdbx_strand_id
1 'polypeptide(L)'
;MNHFSSIGRPMLIKLVPGQAGQKGTLEATKAAPDGYTLVFIDNYRDQLHQYTFRNDYYDTNEDLVTVARVNYGQIAIIVRADGPYETWAQLEADARARPGQIRMSHSGLWAALFVPARRIMQIWNCVFAWFRIVVAGRRKQR
;
A
#
# COMPACT_ATOMS: atom_id res chain seq x y z
N MET A 1 21.33 16.09 -5.48
CA MET A 1 20.92 16.33 -6.88
C MET A 1 19.48 16.79 -6.88
N ASN A 2 19.24 18.04 -7.27
CA ASN A 2 17.93 18.70 -7.19
C ASN A 2 17.05 18.28 -8.38
N HIS A 3 16.29 17.20 -8.22
CA HIS A 3 15.41 16.66 -9.28
C HIS A 3 14.14 17.52 -9.55
N PHE A 4 13.92 18.63 -8.83
CA PHE A 4 12.75 19.51 -8.98
C PHE A 4 12.99 20.75 -9.87
N SER A 5 14.08 20.82 -10.63
CA SER A 5 14.44 22.03 -11.40
C SER A 5 13.42 22.47 -12.46
N SER A 6 12.53 21.57 -12.91
CA SER A 6 11.56 21.85 -13.97
C SER A 6 10.32 22.65 -13.54
N ILE A 7 10.01 22.71 -12.23
CA ILE A 7 8.78 23.33 -11.69
C ILE A 7 9.01 24.70 -11.05
N GLY A 8 10.25 25.21 -11.05
CA GLY A 8 10.59 26.57 -10.63
C GLY A 8 10.30 26.93 -9.15
N ARG A 9 9.70 26.02 -8.38
CA ARG A 9 9.39 26.17 -6.95
C ARG A 9 9.72 24.89 -6.19
N PRO A 10 10.12 24.98 -4.91
CA PRO A 10 10.41 23.81 -4.09
C PRO A 10 9.13 23.02 -3.80
N MET A 11 9.22 21.69 -3.84
CA MET A 11 8.17 20.79 -3.36
C MET A 11 8.48 20.34 -1.95
N LEU A 12 7.51 20.49 -1.04
CA LEU A 12 7.60 19.98 0.33
C LEU A 12 6.90 18.62 0.40
N ILE A 13 7.62 17.59 0.86
CA ILE A 13 7.07 16.25 1.03
C ILE A 13 6.49 16.12 2.44
N LYS A 14 5.17 15.88 2.53
CA LYS A 14 4.48 15.57 3.77
C LYS A 14 4.05 14.11 3.80
N LEU A 15 4.55 13.35 4.79
CA LEU A 15 4.13 11.97 5.01
C LEU A 15 2.89 11.93 5.91
N VAL A 16 1.78 11.40 5.39
CA VAL A 16 0.51 11.27 6.13
C VAL A 16 0.15 9.80 6.30
N PRO A 17 0.71 9.10 7.30
CA PRO A 17 0.43 7.68 7.50
C PRO A 17 -0.96 7.44 8.12
N GLY A 18 -1.63 6.38 7.67
CA GLY A 18 -2.90 5.92 8.22
C GLY A 18 -3.80 5.27 7.18
N GLN A 19 -4.57 4.25 7.60
CA GLN A 19 -5.59 3.57 6.77
C GLN A 19 -5.11 3.21 5.35
N ALA A 20 -3.91 2.62 5.23
CA ALA A 20 -3.33 2.24 3.94
C ALA A 20 -3.20 3.40 2.91
N GLY A 21 -3.03 4.64 3.38
CA GLY A 21 -2.87 5.83 2.53
C GLY A 21 -4.11 6.71 2.46
N GLN A 22 -5.30 6.16 2.76
CA GLN A 22 -6.60 6.84 2.65
C GLN A 22 -6.68 8.16 3.42
N LYS A 23 -5.95 8.27 4.55
CA LYS A 23 -5.90 9.52 5.33
C LYS A 23 -5.24 10.67 4.56
N GLY A 24 -4.17 10.38 3.82
CA GLY A 24 -3.49 11.38 2.99
C GLY A 24 -4.35 11.80 1.80
N THR A 25 -5.04 10.84 1.19
CA THR A 25 -5.99 11.11 0.09
C THR A 25 -7.14 12.00 0.56
N LEU A 26 -7.77 11.69 1.69
CA LEU A 26 -8.83 12.52 2.28
C LEU A 26 -8.36 13.94 2.66
N GLU A 27 -7.10 14.09 3.05
CA GLU A 27 -6.55 15.42 3.34
C GLU A 27 -6.41 16.24 2.05
N ALA A 28 -5.99 15.60 0.96
CA ALA A 28 -5.83 16.26 -0.34
C ALA A 28 -7.17 16.62 -1.00
N THR A 29 -8.20 15.78 -0.87
CA THR A 29 -9.55 16.10 -1.40
C THR A 29 -10.19 17.30 -0.69
N LYS A 30 -9.74 17.63 0.53
CA LYS A 30 -10.18 18.80 1.28
C LYS A 30 -9.33 20.05 1.04
N ALA A 31 -8.24 19.93 0.29
CA ALA A 31 -7.38 21.07 -0.02
C ALA A 31 -8.01 21.99 -1.07
N ALA A 32 -7.53 23.22 -1.15
CA ALA A 32 -7.93 24.11 -2.24
C ALA A 32 -7.47 23.51 -3.60
N PRO A 33 -8.33 23.50 -4.63
CA PRO A 33 -7.98 22.97 -5.95
C PRO A 33 -7.15 23.97 -6.76
N ASP A 34 -6.05 24.45 -6.19
CA ASP A 34 -5.18 25.51 -6.72
C ASP A 34 -3.85 24.98 -7.33
N GLY A 35 -3.67 23.65 -7.32
CA GLY A 35 -2.48 22.98 -7.85
C GLY A 35 -1.26 22.97 -6.92
N TYR A 36 -1.35 23.56 -5.71
CA TYR A 36 -0.25 23.55 -4.74
C TYR A 36 -0.27 22.34 -3.81
N THR A 37 -1.39 21.62 -3.75
CA THR A 37 -1.51 20.35 -3.03
C THR A 37 -1.65 19.20 -4.03
N LEU A 38 -0.66 18.32 -4.04
CA LEU A 38 -0.68 17.09 -4.83
C LEU A 38 -0.65 15.90 -3.89
N VAL A 39 -1.38 14.84 -4.26
CA VAL A 39 -1.36 13.57 -3.54
C VAL A 39 -0.72 12.49 -4.40
N PHE A 40 0.18 11.73 -3.78
CA PHE A 40 0.66 10.47 -4.33
C PHE A 40 -0.25 9.36 -3.78
N ILE A 41 -1.09 8.80 -4.66
CA ILE A 41 -2.04 7.74 -4.32
C ILE A 41 -1.51 6.36 -4.70
N ASP A 42 -1.98 5.34 -4.00
CA ASP A 42 -1.70 3.94 -4.34
C ASP A 42 -2.80 3.38 -5.27
N ASN A 43 -2.43 2.40 -6.10
CA ASN A 43 -3.31 1.89 -7.15
C ASN A 43 -4.48 1.08 -6.59
N TYR A 44 -4.41 0.54 -5.37
CA TYR A 44 -5.31 -0.51 -4.92
C TYR A 44 -6.35 0.02 -3.93
N ARG A 45 -5.93 0.76 -2.91
CA ARG A 45 -6.82 1.33 -1.91
C ARG A 45 -7.72 2.39 -2.53
N ASP A 46 -7.16 3.30 -3.31
CA ASP A 46 -7.88 4.43 -3.90
C ASP A 46 -8.67 4.02 -5.15
N GLN A 47 -8.19 3.11 -5.99
CA GLN A 47 -8.93 2.75 -7.23
C GLN A 47 -9.92 1.59 -7.06
N LEU A 48 -9.66 0.64 -6.15
CA LEU A 48 -10.48 -0.56 -6.00
C LEU A 48 -11.54 -0.45 -4.91
N HIS A 49 -11.61 0.65 -4.15
CA HIS A 49 -12.56 0.75 -3.03
C HIS A 49 -13.99 0.43 -3.48
N GLN A 50 -14.43 0.96 -4.61
CA GLN A 50 -15.73 0.66 -5.24
C GLN A 50 -16.05 -0.85 -5.39
N TYR A 51 -15.03 -1.72 -5.49
CA TYR A 51 -15.18 -3.18 -5.63
C TYR A 51 -14.81 -3.98 -4.38
N THR A 52 -14.18 -3.36 -3.38
CA THR A 52 -13.48 -4.08 -2.30
C THR A 52 -13.94 -3.71 -0.90
N PHE A 53 -14.25 -2.44 -0.65
CA PHE A 53 -14.76 -1.96 0.63
C PHE A 53 -15.44 -0.60 0.44
N ARG A 54 -16.50 -0.35 1.21
CA ARG A 54 -17.18 0.94 1.18
C ARG A 54 -16.25 2.07 1.65
N ASN A 55 -16.06 3.09 0.81
CA ASN A 55 -15.37 4.33 1.14
C ASN A 55 -16.41 5.46 1.15
N ASP A 56 -16.70 6.01 2.33
CA ASP A 56 -17.67 7.11 2.49
C ASP A 56 -16.98 8.48 2.63
N TYR A 57 -15.65 8.56 2.44
CA TYR A 57 -14.88 9.78 2.72
C TYR A 57 -14.63 10.64 1.48
N TYR A 58 -14.52 10.03 0.30
CA TYR A 58 -14.27 10.66 -0.99
C TYR A 58 -14.48 9.65 -2.12
N ASP A 59 -14.76 10.13 -3.32
CA ASP A 59 -14.69 9.37 -4.56
C ASP A 59 -13.39 9.73 -5.31
N THR A 60 -12.55 8.74 -5.59
CA THR A 60 -11.25 8.98 -6.26
C THR A 60 -11.41 9.43 -7.71
N ASN A 61 -12.50 9.06 -8.38
CA ASN A 61 -12.74 9.42 -9.77
C ASN A 61 -13.44 10.78 -9.91
N GLU A 62 -14.20 11.20 -8.89
CA GLU A 62 -14.93 12.48 -8.91
C GLU A 62 -14.18 13.61 -8.16
N ASP A 63 -13.54 13.32 -7.02
CA ASP A 63 -12.92 14.34 -6.17
C ASP A 63 -11.45 14.64 -6.52
N LEU A 64 -10.84 13.85 -7.41
CA LEU A 64 -9.42 14.00 -7.78
C LEU A 64 -9.22 13.99 -9.30
N VAL A 65 -8.30 14.83 -9.76
CA VAL A 65 -7.84 14.83 -11.16
C VAL A 65 -6.50 14.08 -11.25
N THR A 66 -6.47 13.01 -12.06
CA THR A 66 -5.23 12.26 -12.30
C THR A 66 -4.27 13.08 -13.16
N VAL A 67 -3.09 13.39 -12.63
CA VAL A 67 -2.06 14.17 -13.36
C VAL A 67 -1.17 13.26 -14.19
N ALA A 68 -0.53 12.26 -13.58
CA ALA A 68 0.39 11.34 -14.26
C ALA A 68 0.63 10.07 -13.44
N ARG A 69 0.96 8.97 -14.13
CA ARG A 69 1.51 7.77 -13.50
C ARG A 69 3.02 7.92 -13.35
N VAL A 70 3.50 7.98 -12.11
CA VAL A 70 4.93 8.19 -11.81
C VAL A 70 5.73 6.90 -11.65
N ASN A 71 5.09 5.78 -11.31
CA ASN A 71 5.75 4.47 -11.26
C ASN A 71 4.79 3.32 -11.61
N TYR A 72 5.38 2.18 -11.93
CA TYR A 72 4.74 0.88 -11.93
C TYR A 72 5.80 -0.17 -11.58
N GLY A 73 5.39 -1.31 -11.04
CA GLY A 73 6.33 -2.36 -10.68
C GLY A 73 5.66 -3.71 -10.60
N GLN A 74 6.42 -4.76 -10.89
CA GLN A 74 6.02 -6.12 -10.58
C GLN A 74 6.18 -6.38 -9.09
N ILE A 75 5.39 -7.32 -8.59
CA ILE A 75 5.38 -7.66 -7.17
C ILE A 75 6.25 -8.88 -6.98
N ALA A 76 7.15 -8.81 -6.00
CA ALA A 76 7.99 -9.92 -5.59
C ALA A 76 7.54 -10.42 -4.22
N ILE A 77 7.57 -11.74 -4.03
CA ILE A 77 7.51 -12.32 -2.69
C ILE A 77 8.93 -12.42 -2.17
N ILE A 78 9.14 -11.89 -0.97
CA ILE A 78 10.42 -11.91 -0.28
C ILE A 78 10.19 -12.61 1.05
N VAL A 79 11.01 -13.62 1.32
CA VAL A 79 11.06 -14.33 2.59
C VAL A 79 12.31 -13.88 3.36
N ARG A 80 12.38 -14.20 4.64
CA ARG A 80 13.58 -13.94 5.43
C ARG A 80 14.75 -14.75 4.89
N ALA A 81 15.92 -14.13 4.80
CA ALA A 81 17.14 -14.79 4.33
C ALA A 81 17.59 -15.95 5.24
N ASP A 82 17.31 -15.85 6.55
CA ASP A 82 17.52 -16.90 7.55
C ASP A 82 16.25 -17.76 7.77
N GLY A 83 15.30 -17.68 6.85
CA GLY A 83 14.03 -18.41 6.92
C GLY A 83 14.11 -19.82 6.32
N PRO A 84 13.05 -20.63 6.48
CA PRO A 84 13.03 -22.02 6.04
C PRO A 84 12.72 -22.21 4.55
N TYR A 85 12.52 -21.13 3.79
CA TYR A 85 12.09 -21.19 2.40
C TYR A 85 13.17 -20.62 1.49
N GLU A 86 13.71 -21.46 0.61
CA GLU A 86 14.67 -21.08 -0.43
C GLU A 86 14.02 -21.06 -1.81
N THR A 87 12.90 -21.77 -1.96
CA THR A 87 12.17 -21.85 -3.23
C THR A 87 10.70 -21.52 -3.06
N TRP A 88 10.11 -21.08 -4.17
CA TRP A 88 8.66 -20.86 -4.28
C TRP A 88 7.84 -22.11 -3.91
N ALA A 89 8.29 -23.29 -4.37
CA ALA A 89 7.61 -24.55 -4.13
C ALA A 89 7.59 -24.95 -2.65
N GLN A 90 8.67 -24.70 -1.91
CA GLN A 90 8.72 -24.94 -0.45
C GLN A 90 7.72 -24.06 0.29
N LEU A 91 7.65 -22.77 -0.08
CA LEU A 91 6.70 -21.85 0.51
C LEU A 91 5.25 -22.28 0.21
N GLU A 92 4.95 -22.65 -1.04
CA GLU A 92 3.61 -23.12 -1.42
C GLU A 92 3.21 -24.39 -0.67
N ALA A 93 4.11 -25.38 -0.60
CA ALA A 93 3.86 -26.65 0.08
C ALA A 93 3.54 -26.42 1.57
N ASP A 94 4.34 -25.61 2.27
CA ASP A 94 4.11 -25.32 3.69
C ASP A 94 2.84 -24.47 3.90
N ALA A 95 2.57 -23.50 3.01
CA ALA A 95 1.36 -22.68 3.04
C ALA A 95 0.09 -23.53 2.97
N ARG A 96 0.10 -24.56 2.10
CA ARG A 96 -1.01 -25.51 1.94
C ARG A 96 -1.09 -26.49 3.11
N ALA A 97 0.04 -26.99 3.59
CA ALA A 97 0.08 -27.96 4.68
C ALA A 97 -0.34 -27.36 6.03
N ARG A 98 -0.07 -26.08 6.27
CA ARG A 98 -0.36 -25.39 7.54
C ARG A 98 -1.05 -24.03 7.32
N PRO A 99 -2.32 -24.02 6.88
CA PRO A 99 -3.05 -22.77 6.65
C PRO A 99 -3.09 -21.88 7.90
N GLY A 100 -2.83 -20.59 7.72
CA GLY A 100 -2.86 -19.59 8.78
C GLY A 100 -1.60 -19.49 9.63
N GLN A 101 -0.60 -20.36 9.44
CA GLN A 101 0.63 -20.35 10.25
C GLN A 101 1.72 -19.44 9.67
N ILE A 102 1.77 -19.30 8.35
CA ILE A 102 2.74 -18.42 7.70
C ILE A 102 2.28 -16.98 7.87
N ARG A 103 3.16 -16.15 8.43
CA ARG A 103 2.90 -14.72 8.64
C ARG A 103 3.35 -13.93 7.43
N MET A 104 2.46 -13.07 6.93
CA MET A 104 2.75 -12.18 5.83
C MET A 104 2.59 -10.72 6.27
N SER A 105 3.56 -9.90 5.86
CA SER A 105 3.56 -8.47 6.13
C SER A 105 2.81 -7.69 5.06
N HIS A 106 2.06 -6.67 5.48
CA HIS A 106 1.39 -5.75 4.56
C HIS A 106 1.26 -4.34 5.18
N SER A 107 1.06 -3.32 4.32
CA SER A 107 0.91 -1.91 4.72
C SER A 107 -0.51 -1.51 5.16
N GLY A 108 -1.46 -2.45 5.10
CA GLY A 108 -2.85 -2.28 5.49
C GLY A 108 -3.80 -3.11 4.62
N LEU A 109 -5.06 -3.26 5.04
CA LEU A 109 -6.05 -3.99 4.25
C LEU A 109 -6.28 -3.25 2.92
N TRP A 110 -6.34 -3.98 1.81
CA TRP A 110 -6.50 -3.43 0.46
C TRP A 110 -5.39 -2.48 -0.03
N ALA A 111 -4.28 -2.37 0.72
CA ALA A 111 -3.09 -1.65 0.25
C ALA A 111 -2.38 -2.41 -0.88
N ALA A 112 -1.40 -1.77 -1.52
CA ALA A 112 -0.72 -2.30 -2.71
C ALA A 112 -0.34 -3.80 -2.70
N LEU A 113 0.20 -4.32 -1.59
CA LEU A 113 0.62 -5.72 -1.50
C LEU A 113 -0.47 -6.70 -1.03
N PHE A 114 -1.60 -6.19 -0.56
CA PHE A 114 -2.67 -7.02 -0.01
C PHE A 114 -3.40 -7.82 -1.10
N VAL A 115 -3.84 -7.14 -2.17
CA VAL A 115 -4.62 -7.77 -3.25
C VAL A 115 -3.84 -8.91 -3.95
N PRO A 116 -2.56 -8.72 -4.31
CA PRO A 116 -1.74 -9.74 -4.96
C PRO A 116 -1.50 -10.94 -4.05
N ALA A 117 -1.23 -10.69 -2.76
CA ALA A 117 -1.13 -11.75 -1.78
C ALA A 117 -2.45 -12.51 -1.59
N ARG A 118 -3.58 -11.79 -1.57
CA ARG A 118 -4.91 -12.41 -1.49
C ARG A 118 -5.19 -13.28 -2.72
N ARG A 119 -4.70 -12.87 -3.89
CA ARG A 119 -4.80 -13.68 -5.12
C ARG A 119 -3.97 -14.96 -5.03
N ILE A 120 -2.76 -14.89 -4.47
CA ILE A 120 -1.92 -16.08 -4.22
C ILE A 120 -2.62 -17.05 -3.26
N MET A 121 -3.18 -16.56 -2.15
CA MET A 121 -3.97 -17.39 -1.22
C MET A 121 -5.12 -18.12 -1.90
N GLN A 122 -5.82 -17.47 -2.84
CA GLN A 122 -6.90 -18.09 -3.61
C GLN A 122 -6.38 -19.20 -4.53
N ILE A 123 -5.30 -18.94 -5.29
CA ILE A 123 -4.69 -19.92 -6.21
C ILE A 123 -4.17 -21.13 -5.43
N TRP A 124 -3.59 -20.88 -4.25
CA TRP A 124 -3.02 -21.91 -3.40
C TRP A 124 -4.02 -22.59 -2.48
N ASN A 125 -5.28 -22.14 -2.47
CA ASN A 125 -6.29 -22.61 -1.52
C ASN A 125 -5.75 -22.64 -0.07
N CYS A 126 -5.07 -21.56 0.34
CA CYS A 126 -4.43 -21.42 1.64
C CYS A 126 -4.76 -20.07 2.29
N VAL A 127 -4.33 -19.87 3.53
CA VAL A 127 -4.47 -18.58 4.25
C VAL A 127 -3.14 -18.24 4.89
N PHE A 128 -2.74 -16.96 4.86
CA PHE A 128 -1.64 -16.46 5.70
C PHE A 128 -2.20 -15.72 6.92
N ALA A 129 -1.48 -15.81 8.03
CA ALA A 129 -1.71 -14.92 9.16
C ALA A 129 -1.24 -13.50 8.78
N TRP A 130 -2.12 -12.53 9.01
CA TRP A 130 -1.81 -11.13 8.76
C TRP A 130 -0.91 -10.59 9.85
N PHE A 131 0.28 -10.14 9.46
CA PHE A 131 1.14 -9.33 10.32
C PHE A 131 1.09 -7.89 9.85
N ARG A 132 0.59 -7.01 10.71
CA ARG A 132 0.60 -5.57 10.45
C ARG A 132 2.00 -5.04 10.73
N ILE A 133 2.66 -4.48 9.71
CA ILE A 133 3.87 -3.68 9.96
C ILE A 133 3.41 -2.39 10.65
N VAL A 134 3.75 -2.26 11.93
CA VAL A 134 3.65 -0.99 12.65
C VAL A 134 5.02 -0.35 12.61
N VAL A 135 5.19 0.69 11.80
CA VAL A 135 6.37 1.54 11.93
C VAL A 135 6.21 2.34 13.22
N ALA A 136 7.07 2.09 14.21
CA ALA A 136 7.09 2.86 15.44
C ALA A 136 7.38 4.32 15.11
N GLY A 137 6.38 5.19 15.23
CA GLY A 137 6.61 6.63 15.34
C GLY A 137 7.43 6.86 16.61
N ARG A 138 8.53 7.62 16.50
CA ARG A 138 9.40 7.96 17.64
C ARG A 138 8.53 8.29 18.86
N ARG A 139 8.67 7.53 19.96
CA ARG A 139 8.28 8.04 21.28
C ARG A 139 9.00 9.37 21.44
N LYS A 140 8.26 10.49 21.52
CA LYS A 140 8.80 11.69 22.17
C LYS A 140 9.17 11.23 23.58
N GLN A 141 10.46 11.02 23.82
CA GLN A 141 11.00 11.08 25.17
C GLN A 141 10.64 12.48 25.68
N ARG A 142 9.86 12.51 26.77
CA ARG A 142 9.76 13.67 27.63
C ARG A 142 11.03 13.78 28.45
#